data_AF-A0A3P7PDV8-F1
#
_entry.id   AF-A0A3P7PDV8-F1
#
_cell.length_a   1.000
_cell.length_b   1.000
_cell.length_c   1.000
_cell.angle_alpha   90.00
_cell.angle_beta   90.00
_cell.angle_gamma   90.00
#
_symmetry.space_group_name_H-M   'P 1'
#
loop_
_entity.id
_entity.type
_entity.pdbx_description
1 polymer ?
#
loop_
_entity_poly.entity_id
_entity_poly.type
_entity_poly.pdbx_seq_one_letter_code
_entity_poly.pdbx_strand_id
1 'polypeptide(L)'
;MKEERISSAILDKLVNVIKSYSELDVKVLREMVDHIPVQLFRKGTVLIEQGDVPKQCFFILEGCARKFSVDLEGKEVTSDFFTENQSITIFTEGENIESPYSVVCLEDSIMIVGELDEQDSELKKYPEFENIVLKLMQAGMGELQDTFASFIRMTPEERVKHMMGKRPELFTRVPGYQLASYLGLTPESLSRIKRRLGQGHLKVVD
;
A
#
# COMPACT_ATOMS: atom_id res chain seq x y z
N MET A 1 -14.16 -3.14 -21.24
CA MET A 1 -12.92 -2.39 -20.98
C MET A 1 -11.79 -3.30 -21.40
N LYS A 2 -10.83 -2.80 -22.20
CA LYS A 2 -9.81 -3.66 -22.82
C LYS A 2 -8.89 -4.22 -21.75
N GLU A 3 -8.82 -5.55 -21.65
CA GLU A 3 -7.72 -6.27 -21.01
C GLU A 3 -6.42 -5.85 -21.70
N GLU A 4 -5.70 -4.89 -21.11
CA GLU A 4 -4.30 -4.71 -21.44
C GLU A 4 -3.59 -5.97 -20.96
N ARG A 5 -3.09 -6.77 -21.92
CA ARG A 5 -2.22 -7.90 -21.61
C ARG A 5 -1.13 -7.42 -20.64
N ILE A 6 -1.09 -8.04 -19.48
CA ILE A 6 -0.08 -7.82 -18.46
C ILE A 6 1.29 -7.94 -19.13
N SER A 7 2.14 -6.91 -19.01
CA SER A 7 3.48 -6.97 -19.61
C SER A 7 4.27 -8.13 -19.01
N SER A 8 5.21 -8.71 -19.76
CA SER A 8 6.05 -9.81 -19.27
C SER A 8 6.78 -9.45 -17.97
N ALA A 9 7.17 -8.18 -17.80
CA ALA A 9 7.80 -7.69 -16.59
C ALA A 9 6.89 -7.72 -15.36
N ILE A 10 5.59 -7.44 -15.53
CA ILE A 10 4.61 -7.50 -14.43
C ILE A 10 4.30 -8.96 -14.08
N LEU A 11 4.20 -9.85 -15.08
CA LEU A 11 4.07 -11.28 -14.85
C LEU A 11 5.27 -11.84 -14.07
N ASP A 12 6.49 -11.45 -14.45
CA ASP A 12 7.71 -11.86 -13.74
C ASP A 12 7.72 -11.34 -12.28
N LYS A 13 7.26 -10.10 -12.05
CA LYS A 13 7.08 -9.56 -10.68
C LYS A 13 6.10 -10.43 -9.88
N LEU A 14 4.92 -10.75 -10.43
CA LEU A 14 3.90 -11.58 -9.78
C LEU A 14 4.44 -12.96 -9.42
N VAL A 15 5.08 -13.63 -10.38
CA VAL A 15 5.68 -14.95 -10.17
C VAL A 15 6.72 -14.90 -9.04
N ASN A 16 7.56 -13.86 -9.01
CA ASN A 16 8.58 -13.70 -7.97
C ASN A 16 7.97 -13.49 -6.58
N VAL A 17 6.94 -12.64 -6.47
CA VAL A 17 6.22 -12.42 -5.21
C VAL A 17 5.57 -13.71 -4.74
N ILE A 18 4.80 -14.39 -5.59
CA ILE A 18 4.09 -15.61 -5.19
C ILE A 18 5.07 -16.72 -4.80
N LYS A 19 6.19 -16.83 -5.50
CA LYS A 19 7.24 -17.81 -5.21
C LYS A 19 7.93 -17.58 -3.87
N SER A 20 7.97 -16.36 -3.33
CA SER A 20 8.50 -16.15 -1.98
C SER A 20 7.58 -16.68 -0.87
N TYR A 21 6.32 -17.03 -1.20
CA TYR A 21 5.32 -17.53 -0.25
C TYR A 21 4.80 -18.95 -0.58
N SER A 22 5.28 -19.57 -1.67
CA SER A 22 4.86 -20.90 -2.13
C SER A 22 6.01 -21.70 -2.77
N GLU A 23 5.86 -23.02 -2.79
CA GLU A 23 6.75 -23.96 -3.47
C GLU A 23 6.17 -24.45 -4.81
N LEU A 24 5.22 -23.70 -5.38
CA LEU A 24 4.52 -24.08 -6.61
C LEU A 24 5.48 -24.13 -7.80
N ASP A 25 5.22 -25.09 -8.71
CA ASP A 25 5.94 -25.18 -9.97
C ASP A 25 5.71 -23.93 -10.84
N VAL A 26 6.75 -23.48 -11.53
CA VAL A 26 6.71 -22.26 -12.35
C VAL A 26 5.63 -22.32 -13.44
N LYS A 27 5.31 -23.51 -13.97
CA LYS A 27 4.22 -23.66 -14.95
C LYS A 27 2.86 -23.41 -14.32
N VAL A 28 2.60 -23.99 -13.14
CA VAL A 28 1.35 -23.77 -12.39
C VAL A 28 1.22 -22.30 -11.99
N LEU A 29 2.32 -21.69 -11.54
CA LEU A 29 2.33 -20.25 -11.24
C LEU A 29 1.97 -19.40 -12.46
N ARG A 30 2.51 -19.74 -13.64
CA ARG A 30 2.23 -19.02 -14.89
C ARG A 30 0.77 -19.13 -15.32
N GLU A 31 0.18 -20.31 -15.19
CA GLU A 31 -1.25 -20.50 -15.45
C GLU A 31 -2.11 -19.71 -14.45
N MET A 32 -1.74 -19.72 -13.16
CA MET A 32 -2.48 -19.02 -12.12
C MET A 32 -2.42 -17.50 -12.27
N VAL A 33 -1.26 -16.92 -12.61
CA VAL A 33 -1.13 -15.45 -12.74
C VAL A 33 -1.92 -14.87 -13.92
N ASP A 34 -2.21 -15.66 -14.94
CA ASP A 34 -3.06 -15.24 -16.07
C ASP A 34 -4.52 -15.00 -15.63
N HIS A 35 -4.93 -15.55 -14.48
CA HIS A 35 -6.25 -15.37 -13.88
C HIS A 35 -6.28 -14.29 -12.79
N ILE A 36 -5.15 -13.65 -12.48
CA ILE A 36 -5.08 -12.60 -11.45
C ILE A 36 -5.49 -11.25 -12.08
N PRO A 37 -6.56 -10.58 -11.59
CA PRO A 37 -6.98 -9.30 -12.12
C PRO A 37 -5.93 -8.21 -11.82
N VAL A 38 -5.32 -7.66 -12.86
CA VAL A 38 -4.35 -6.55 -12.77
C VAL A 38 -4.89 -5.32 -13.47
N GLN A 39 -4.79 -4.17 -12.82
CA GLN A 39 -5.30 -2.90 -13.36
C GLN A 39 -4.28 -1.77 -13.17
N LEU A 40 -4.30 -0.82 -14.12
CA LEU A 40 -3.57 0.45 -14.05
C LEU A 40 -4.49 1.53 -13.49
N PHE A 41 -4.05 2.17 -12.42
CA PHE A 41 -4.68 3.33 -11.81
C PHE A 41 -3.81 4.56 -12.10
N ARG A 42 -4.45 5.66 -12.49
CA ARG A 42 -3.71 6.91 -12.73
C ARG A 42 -3.44 7.64 -11.42
N LYS A 43 -2.41 8.48 -11.41
CA LYS A 43 -2.20 9.44 -10.31
C LYS A 43 -3.50 10.19 -10.01
N GLY A 44 -3.85 10.26 -8.72
CA GLY A 44 -5.06 10.92 -8.22
C GLY A 44 -6.31 10.04 -8.24
N THR A 45 -6.26 8.80 -8.75
CA THR A 45 -7.39 7.88 -8.63
C THR A 45 -7.64 7.55 -7.16
N VAL A 46 -8.88 7.79 -6.71
CA VAL A 46 -9.37 7.34 -5.41
C VAL A 46 -9.75 5.87 -5.54
N LEU A 47 -9.11 5.02 -4.75
CA LEU A 47 -9.36 3.58 -4.69
C LEU A 47 -10.48 3.26 -3.70
N ILE A 48 -10.52 3.99 -2.59
CA ILE A 48 -11.50 3.85 -1.52
C ILE A 48 -11.82 5.25 -1.02
N GLU A 49 -13.10 5.59 -0.89
CA GLU A 49 -13.54 6.87 -0.33
C GLU A 49 -13.96 6.70 1.14
N GLN A 50 -13.66 7.68 1.98
CA GLN A 50 -14.15 7.73 3.36
C GLN A 50 -15.68 7.86 3.36
N GLY A 51 -16.36 7.00 4.10
CA GLY A 51 -17.82 6.90 4.11
C GLY A 51 -18.39 5.86 3.14
N ASP A 52 -17.60 5.33 2.21
CA ASP A 52 -18.05 4.28 1.30
C ASP A 52 -17.78 2.89 1.91
N VAL A 53 -18.65 1.92 1.60
CA VAL A 53 -18.42 0.51 1.92
C VAL A 53 -17.36 -0.05 0.96
N PRO A 54 -16.17 -0.47 1.44
CA PRO A 54 -15.15 -1.05 0.58
C PRO A 54 -15.65 -2.35 -0.06
N LYS A 55 -15.49 -2.45 -1.39
CA LYS A 55 -15.82 -3.68 -2.15
C LYS A 55 -14.60 -4.40 -2.67
N GLN A 56 -13.47 -3.71 -2.71
CA GLN A 56 -12.24 -4.17 -3.32
C GLN A 56 -11.08 -4.08 -2.33
N CYS A 57 -10.11 -4.96 -2.55
CA CYS A 57 -8.78 -4.90 -1.97
C CYS A 57 -7.75 -4.84 -3.10
N PHE A 58 -6.57 -4.31 -2.77
CA PHE A 58 -5.52 -4.06 -3.75
C PHE A 58 -4.19 -4.60 -3.27
N PHE A 59 -3.32 -4.99 -4.19
CA PHE A 59 -1.92 -5.28 -3.91
C PHE A 59 -1.03 -4.56 -4.90
N ILE A 60 -0.11 -3.72 -4.42
CA ILE A 60 0.68 -2.84 -5.28
C ILE A 60 1.85 -3.61 -5.91
N LEU A 61 1.86 -3.68 -7.23
CA LEU A 61 2.98 -4.20 -8.04
C LEU A 61 3.97 -3.11 -8.43
N GLU A 62 3.45 -1.89 -8.62
CA GLU A 62 4.20 -0.68 -8.92
C GLU A 62 3.37 0.53 -8.50
N GLY A 63 4.00 1.55 -7.94
CA GLY A 63 3.32 2.79 -7.60
C GLY A 63 3.29 3.08 -6.11
N CYS A 64 2.57 4.14 -5.75
CA CYS A 64 2.43 4.59 -4.37
C CYS A 64 1.01 5.09 -4.12
N ALA A 65 0.40 4.64 -3.03
CA ALA A 65 -0.90 5.10 -2.57
C ALA A 65 -0.80 5.68 -1.15
N ARG A 66 -1.68 6.63 -0.84
CA ARG A 66 -1.80 7.28 0.46
C ARG A 66 -3.13 6.94 1.09
N LYS A 67 -3.11 6.55 2.36
CA LYS A 67 -4.29 6.40 3.21
C LYS A 67 -4.40 7.56 4.17
N PHE A 68 -5.55 8.21 4.19
CA PHE A 68 -5.80 9.36 5.04
C PHE A 68 -7.27 9.42 5.47
N SER A 69 -7.55 10.18 6.52
CA SER A 69 -8.91 10.58 6.87
C SER A 69 -9.00 12.09 6.94
N VAL A 70 -10.21 12.63 6.83
CA VAL A 70 -10.51 14.04 7.06
C VAL A 70 -11.04 14.19 8.48
N ASP A 71 -10.40 15.05 9.28
CA ASP A 71 -10.84 15.34 10.64
C ASP A 71 -12.02 16.34 10.69
N LEU A 72 -12.51 16.63 11.90
CA LEU A 72 -13.65 17.53 12.11
C LEU A 72 -13.39 18.98 11.66
N GLU A 73 -12.12 19.37 11.51
CA GLU A 73 -11.72 20.70 11.04
C GLU A 73 -11.51 20.73 9.52
N GLY A 74 -11.76 19.61 8.83
CA GLY A 74 -11.58 19.48 7.39
C GLY A 74 -10.13 19.21 6.98
N LYS A 75 -9.24 18.87 7.92
CA LYS A 75 -7.84 18.63 7.65
C LYS A 75 -7.57 17.15 7.40
N GLU A 76 -6.76 16.88 6.39
CA GLU A 76 -6.31 15.52 6.10
C GLU A 76 -5.23 15.05 7.09
N VAL A 77 -5.47 13.88 7.68
CA VAL A 77 -4.53 13.16 8.55
C VAL A 77 -4.09 11.89 7.85
N THR A 78 -2.81 11.80 7.50
CA THR A 78 -2.25 10.63 6.82
C THR A 78 -1.98 9.53 7.84
N SER A 79 -2.54 8.34 7.61
CA SER A 79 -2.31 7.18 8.48
C SER A 79 -1.36 6.16 7.87
N ASP A 80 -1.24 6.10 6.54
CA ASP A 80 -0.28 5.20 5.90
C ASP A 80 0.10 5.61 4.47
N PHE A 81 1.22 5.05 4.02
CA PHE A 81 1.62 5.02 2.62
C PHE A 81 1.86 3.57 2.21
N PHE A 82 1.31 3.19 1.07
CA PHE A 82 1.50 1.88 0.47
C PHE A 82 2.40 2.01 -0.75
N THR A 83 3.40 1.15 -0.86
CA THR A 83 4.34 1.02 -1.97
C THR A 83 4.37 -0.43 -2.44
N GLU A 84 5.32 -0.77 -3.31
CA GLU A 84 5.44 -2.09 -3.91
C GLU A 84 5.44 -3.23 -2.87
N ASN A 85 4.75 -4.32 -3.21
CA ASN A 85 4.56 -5.52 -2.41
C ASN A 85 3.73 -5.34 -1.12
N GLN A 86 2.98 -4.25 -1.01
CA GLN A 86 2.08 -4.02 0.11
C GLN A 86 0.61 -4.16 -0.31
N SER A 87 -0.21 -4.74 0.57
CA SER A 87 -1.65 -4.84 0.40
C SER A 87 -2.37 -3.61 0.95
N ILE A 88 -3.44 -3.23 0.28
CA ILE A 88 -4.42 -2.25 0.71
C ILE A 88 -5.73 -3.01 0.95
N THR A 89 -6.06 -3.21 2.21
CA THR A 89 -7.31 -3.82 2.63
C THR A 89 -7.85 -3.03 3.80
N ILE A 90 -9.15 -2.76 3.79
CA ILE A 90 -9.85 -2.18 4.94
C ILE A 90 -10.58 -3.32 5.61
N PHE A 91 -10.04 -3.77 6.74
CA PHE A 91 -10.67 -4.80 7.56
C PHE A 91 -11.84 -4.17 8.31
N THR A 92 -13.06 -4.52 7.93
CA THR A 92 -14.27 -4.12 8.64
C THR A 92 -14.98 -5.34 9.21
N GLU A 93 -15.32 -5.31 10.50
CA GLU A 93 -16.05 -6.39 11.17
C GLU A 93 -17.55 -6.32 10.89
N GLY A 94 -17.98 -6.73 9.70
CA GLY A 94 -19.40 -6.82 9.35
C GLY A 94 -19.71 -6.36 7.93
N GLU A 95 -20.86 -6.81 7.41
CA GLU A 95 -21.40 -6.36 6.13
C GLU A 95 -21.75 -4.86 6.21
N ASN A 96 -21.40 -4.10 5.17
CA ASN A 96 -21.76 -2.68 5.01
C ASN A 96 -21.16 -1.68 6.01
N ILE A 97 -19.97 -1.95 6.54
CA ILE A 97 -19.26 -0.94 7.32
C ILE A 97 -18.57 0.05 6.38
N GLU A 98 -18.88 1.31 6.57
CA GLU A 98 -18.24 2.43 5.86
C GLU A 98 -16.77 2.55 6.23
N SER A 99 -15.94 2.84 5.23
CA SER A 99 -14.53 3.10 5.42
C SER A 99 -14.32 4.37 6.25
N PRO A 100 -13.52 4.32 7.33
CA PRO A 100 -13.12 5.54 8.05
C PRO A 100 -12.00 6.32 7.34
N TYR A 101 -11.52 5.85 6.19
CA TYR A 101 -10.38 6.41 5.47
C TYR A 101 -10.62 6.48 3.96
N SER A 102 -10.01 7.46 3.30
CA SER A 102 -9.82 7.45 1.85
C SER A 102 -8.44 6.88 1.49
N VAL A 103 -8.34 6.25 0.33
CA VAL A 103 -7.09 5.77 -0.26
C VAL A 103 -6.97 6.33 -1.68
N VAL A 104 -5.87 7.02 -1.97
CA VAL A 104 -5.63 7.68 -3.27
C VAL A 104 -4.25 7.33 -3.83
N CYS A 105 -4.17 7.15 -5.15
CA CYS A 105 -2.89 6.96 -5.85
C CYS A 105 -2.10 8.29 -5.89
N LEU A 106 -0.86 8.29 -5.42
CA LEU A 106 0.05 9.45 -5.49
C LEU A 106 0.81 9.53 -6.82
N GLU A 107 0.86 8.41 -7.55
CA GLU A 107 1.46 8.25 -8.87
C GLU A 107 0.70 7.17 -9.64
N ASP A 108 1.00 7.04 -10.95
CA ASP A 108 0.45 5.94 -11.74
C ASP A 108 0.86 4.60 -11.10
N SER A 109 -0.13 3.76 -10.85
CA SER A 109 0.03 2.56 -10.03
C SER A 109 -0.55 1.34 -10.72
N ILE A 110 0.17 0.23 -10.66
CA ILE A 110 -0.25 -1.07 -11.18
C ILE A 110 -0.55 -1.96 -9.98
N MET A 111 -1.78 -2.45 -9.90
CA MET A 111 -2.23 -3.23 -8.74
C MET A 111 -2.95 -4.50 -9.16
N ILE A 112 -2.79 -5.55 -8.35
CA ILE A 112 -3.77 -6.64 -8.33
C ILE A 112 -5.04 -6.11 -7.67
N VAL A 113 -6.20 -6.47 -8.21
CA VAL A 113 -7.51 -6.13 -7.65
C VAL A 113 -8.23 -7.41 -7.25
N GLY A 114 -8.70 -7.47 -6.01
CA GLY A 114 -9.56 -8.55 -5.53
C GLY A 114 -10.89 -7.99 -5.04
N GLU A 115 -12.00 -8.59 -5.46
CA GLU A 115 -13.32 -8.28 -4.95
C GLU A 115 -13.52 -8.99 -3.59
N LEU A 116 -14.02 -8.27 -2.58
CA LEU A 116 -14.24 -8.80 -1.23
C LEU A 116 -15.45 -9.75 -1.18
N ASP A 117 -16.41 -9.57 -2.07
CA ASP A 117 -17.66 -10.35 -2.13
C ASP A 117 -17.61 -11.45 -3.22
N GLU A 118 -16.44 -11.76 -3.79
CA GLU A 118 -16.36 -12.66 -4.95
C GLU A 118 -16.61 -14.13 -4.59
N GLN A 119 -17.81 -14.61 -4.91
CA GLN A 119 -18.18 -16.01 -4.75
C GLN A 119 -17.78 -16.91 -5.94
N ASP A 120 -17.29 -16.37 -7.06
CA ASP A 120 -17.06 -17.12 -8.31
C ASP A 120 -15.75 -16.75 -9.05
N SER A 121 -14.62 -16.66 -8.34
CA SER A 121 -13.33 -16.42 -9.01
C SER A 121 -12.71 -17.71 -9.59
N GLU A 122 -12.10 -17.60 -10.77
CA GLU A 122 -11.28 -18.67 -11.40
C GLU A 122 -10.13 -19.12 -10.49
N LEU A 123 -9.70 -18.25 -9.58
CA LEU A 123 -8.65 -18.52 -8.58
C LEU A 123 -9.06 -19.58 -7.56
N LYS A 124 -10.36 -19.87 -7.40
CA LYS A 124 -10.86 -20.99 -6.56
C LYS A 124 -10.38 -22.36 -7.05
N LYS A 125 -9.93 -22.48 -8.31
CA LYS A 125 -9.32 -23.71 -8.85
C LYS A 125 -7.92 -23.97 -8.30
N TYR A 126 -7.33 -22.98 -7.62
CA TYR A 126 -5.98 -23.04 -7.05
C TYR A 126 -6.05 -22.85 -5.53
N PRO A 127 -6.33 -23.90 -4.74
CA PRO A 127 -6.40 -23.80 -3.28
C PRO A 127 -5.13 -23.23 -2.63
N GLU A 128 -3.98 -23.40 -3.28
CA GLU A 128 -2.71 -22.83 -2.84
C GLU A 128 -2.70 -21.31 -2.87
N PHE A 129 -3.51 -20.68 -3.73
CA PHE A 129 -3.65 -19.23 -3.82
C PHE A 129 -4.17 -18.63 -2.51
N GLU A 130 -5.19 -19.23 -1.88
CA GLU A 130 -5.71 -18.77 -0.60
C GLU A 130 -4.62 -18.79 0.49
N ASN A 131 -3.80 -19.84 0.51
CA ASN A 131 -2.70 -19.95 1.46
C ASN A 131 -1.59 -18.90 1.19
N ILE A 132 -1.30 -18.62 -0.08
CA ILE A 132 -0.37 -17.55 -0.48
C ILE A 132 -0.89 -16.19 0.01
N VAL A 133 -2.16 -15.87 -0.26
CA VAL A 133 -2.80 -14.63 0.16
C VAL A 133 -2.78 -14.49 1.68
N LEU A 134 -3.11 -15.57 2.41
CA LEU A 134 -3.06 -15.57 3.87
C LEU A 134 -1.66 -15.26 4.40
N LYS A 135 -0.61 -15.90 3.85
CA LYS A 135 0.78 -15.63 4.27
C LYS A 135 1.22 -14.19 3.95
N LEU A 136 0.82 -13.66 2.80
CA LEU A 136 1.07 -12.26 2.42
C LEU A 136 0.43 -11.30 3.42
N MET A 137 -0.85 -11.52 3.76
CA MET A 137 -1.57 -10.72 4.74
C MET A 137 -0.92 -10.81 6.12
N GLN A 138 -0.56 -12.01 6.58
CA GLN A 138 0.12 -12.21 7.86
C GLN A 138 1.45 -11.49 7.94
N ALA A 139 2.28 -11.56 6.88
CA ALA A 139 3.55 -10.86 6.81
C ALA A 139 3.36 -9.33 6.88
N GLY A 140 2.43 -8.80 6.09
CA GLY A 140 2.11 -7.36 6.10
C GLY A 140 1.56 -6.88 7.44
N MET A 141 0.66 -7.65 8.06
CA MET A 141 0.13 -7.34 9.39
C MET A 141 1.22 -7.37 10.48
N GLY A 142 2.15 -8.32 10.40
CA GLY A 142 3.30 -8.39 11.30
C GLY A 142 4.20 -7.15 11.19
N GLU A 143 4.53 -6.74 9.96
CA GLU A 143 5.32 -5.53 9.72
C GLU A 143 4.60 -4.27 10.22
N LEU A 144 3.29 -4.16 10.00
CA LEU A 144 2.47 -3.05 10.49
C LEU A 144 2.46 -2.99 12.02
N GLN A 145 2.31 -4.13 12.71
CA GLN A 145 2.36 -4.19 14.18
C GLN A 145 3.73 -3.77 14.71
N ASP A 146 4.82 -4.27 14.15
CA ASP A 146 6.18 -3.93 14.55
C ASP A 146 6.49 -2.45 14.34
N THR A 147 6.04 -1.92 13.19
CA THR A 147 6.18 -0.50 12.84
C THR A 147 5.39 0.38 13.80
N PHE A 148 4.13 0.05 14.07
CA PHE A 148 3.28 0.78 15.00
C PHE A 148 3.83 0.76 16.43
N ALA A 149 4.22 -0.41 16.94
CA ALA A 149 4.82 -0.56 18.26
C ALA A 149 6.14 0.22 18.40
N SER A 150 6.92 0.31 17.34
CA SER A 150 8.13 1.14 17.29
C SER A 150 7.79 2.63 17.28
N PHE A 151 6.82 3.04 16.45
CA PHE A 151 6.40 4.43 16.28
C PHE A 151 5.93 5.09 17.58
N ILE A 152 5.16 4.37 18.41
CA ILE A 152 4.66 4.89 19.69
C ILE A 152 5.76 5.11 20.74
N ARG A 153 6.90 4.44 20.60
CA ARG A 153 8.06 4.56 21.52
C ARG A 153 9.08 5.60 21.07
N MET A 154 9.02 6.03 19.81
CA MET A 154 9.99 6.93 19.21
C MET A 154 9.61 8.40 19.42
N THR A 155 10.62 9.21 19.71
CA THR A 155 10.54 10.67 19.61
C THR A 155 10.36 11.11 18.15
N PRO A 156 9.85 12.34 17.90
CA PRO A 156 9.79 12.95 16.57
C PRO A 156 11.03 12.78 15.69
N GLU A 157 12.22 13.00 16.26
CA GLU A 157 13.49 12.87 15.52
C GLU A 157 13.83 11.42 15.20
N GLU A 158 13.59 10.50 16.13
CA GLU A 158 13.78 9.07 15.92
C GLU A 158 12.83 8.53 14.85
N ARG A 159 11.58 9.00 14.80
CA ARG A 159 10.63 8.62 13.73
C ARG A 159 11.15 9.02 12.35
N VAL A 160 11.66 10.26 12.21
CA VAL A 160 12.25 10.73 10.95
C VAL A 160 13.46 9.86 10.56
N LYS A 161 14.37 9.61 11.51
CA LYS A 161 15.56 8.80 11.27
C LYS A 161 15.21 7.35 10.92
N HIS A 162 14.22 6.77 11.60
CA HIS A 162 13.71 5.43 11.33
C HIS A 162 13.13 5.36 9.92
N MET A 163 12.28 6.31 9.53
CA MET A 163 11.73 6.41 8.18
C MET A 163 12.82 6.55 7.11
N MET A 164 13.86 7.34 7.34
CA MET A 164 14.99 7.46 6.41
C MET A 164 15.77 6.15 6.23
N GLY A 165 15.82 5.31 7.26
CA GLY A 165 16.50 4.01 7.19
C GLY A 165 15.63 2.90 6.60
N LYS A 166 14.31 2.94 6.83
CA LYS A 166 13.37 1.89 6.44
C LYS A 166 12.68 2.13 5.11
N ARG A 167 12.26 3.37 4.85
CA ARG A 167 11.48 3.77 3.67
C ARG A 167 12.02 5.09 3.07
N PRO A 168 13.32 5.16 2.72
CA PRO A 168 13.92 6.38 2.18
C PRO A 168 13.23 6.89 0.90
N GLU A 169 12.66 6.00 0.09
CA GLU A 169 11.96 6.29 -1.16
C GLU A 169 10.77 7.25 -0.97
N LEU A 170 10.08 7.18 0.18
CA LEU A 170 8.94 8.06 0.44
C LEU A 170 9.35 9.53 0.49
N PHE A 171 10.57 9.85 0.93
CA PHE A 171 11.06 11.23 0.96
C PHE A 171 11.20 11.86 -0.44
N THR A 172 11.23 11.04 -1.49
CA THR A 172 11.33 11.47 -2.88
C THR A 172 10.06 11.24 -3.70
N ARG A 173 9.11 10.46 -3.20
CA ARG A 173 7.87 10.09 -3.91
C ARG A 173 6.63 10.83 -3.42
N VAL A 174 6.56 11.17 -2.14
CA VAL A 174 5.34 11.74 -1.55
C VAL A 174 5.55 13.20 -1.17
N PRO A 175 4.50 14.05 -1.17
CA PRO A 175 4.62 15.44 -0.73
C PRO A 175 5.03 15.64 0.73
N GLY A 176 5.78 16.70 1.01
CA GLY A 176 6.38 16.97 2.32
C GLY A 176 5.38 17.13 3.45
N TYR A 177 4.24 17.75 3.16
CA TYR A 177 3.19 17.95 4.15
C TYR A 177 2.46 16.63 4.48
N GLN A 178 2.31 15.72 3.50
CA GLN A 178 1.70 14.40 3.72
C GLN A 178 2.64 13.54 4.56
N LEU A 179 3.94 13.58 4.25
CA LEU A 179 4.96 12.87 5.03
C LEU A 179 5.05 13.41 6.46
N ALA A 180 4.96 14.73 6.65
CA ALA A 180 4.91 15.34 7.97
C ALA A 180 3.68 14.87 8.75
N SER A 181 2.50 14.87 8.11
CA SER A 181 1.24 14.37 8.67
C SER A 181 1.37 12.92 9.16
N TYR A 182 1.92 12.02 8.33
CA TYR A 182 2.18 10.61 8.69
C TYR A 182 3.12 10.46 9.90
N LEU A 183 4.16 11.30 9.99
CA LEU A 183 5.12 11.28 11.10
C LEU A 183 4.58 11.91 12.39
N GLY A 184 3.38 12.51 12.35
CA GLY A 184 2.82 13.29 13.46
C GLY A 184 3.54 14.62 13.69
N LEU A 185 4.01 15.24 12.61
CA LEU A 185 4.79 16.49 12.62
C LEU A 185 4.12 17.57 11.77
N THR A 186 4.48 18.83 12.03
CA THR A 186 4.23 19.91 11.07
C THR A 186 5.28 19.90 9.95
N PRO A 187 4.97 20.43 8.75
CA PRO A 187 5.95 20.55 7.66
C PRO A 187 7.24 21.29 8.06
N GLU A 188 7.12 22.33 8.91
CA GLU A 188 8.26 23.09 9.43
C GLU A 188 9.11 22.26 10.39
N SER A 189 8.46 21.45 11.23
CA SER A 189 9.13 20.55 12.18
C SER A 189 9.92 19.48 11.43
N LEU A 190 9.30 18.85 10.42
CA LEU A 190 9.98 17.89 9.54
C LEU A 190 11.19 18.53 8.85
N SER A 191 11.01 19.71 8.26
CA SER A 191 12.07 20.46 7.59
C SER A 191 13.25 20.78 8.53
N ARG A 192 12.95 21.19 9.77
CA ARG A 192 13.97 21.49 10.80
C ARG A 192 14.77 20.23 11.18
N ILE A 193 14.09 19.11 11.39
CA ILE A 193 14.73 17.84 11.76
C ILE A 193 15.64 17.35 10.62
N LYS A 194 15.15 17.35 9.37
CA LYS A 194 15.94 16.96 8.19
C LYS A 194 17.24 17.75 8.06
N ARG A 195 17.19 19.06 8.28
CA ARG A 195 18.38 19.93 8.26
C ARG A 195 19.41 19.54 9.33
N ARG A 196 18.95 19.26 10.56
CA ARG A 196 19.83 18.85 11.66
C ARG A 196 20.48 17.49 11.42
N LEU A 197 19.78 16.57 10.74
CA LEU A 197 20.31 15.26 10.35
C LEU A 197 21.24 15.30 9.13
N GLY A 198 21.61 16.48 8.62
CA GLY A 198 22.48 16.62 7.44
C GLY A 198 21.80 16.24 6.11
N GLN A 199 20.49 15.98 6.13
CA GLN A 199 19.66 15.51 5.01
C GLN A 199 18.85 16.64 4.38
N GLY A 200 19.33 17.89 4.48
CA GLY A 200 18.66 19.07 3.92
C GLY A 200 18.47 19.00 2.39
N HIS A 201 19.19 18.10 1.70
CA HIS A 201 19.13 17.89 0.26
C HIS A 201 18.08 16.88 -0.21
N LEU A 202 17.45 16.09 0.70
CA LEU A 202 16.32 15.25 0.32
C LEU A 202 15.17 16.19 -0.03
N LYS A 203 15.03 16.54 -1.31
CA LYS A 203 13.90 17.33 -1.78
C LYS A 203 12.67 16.44 -1.68
N VAL A 204 11.72 16.87 -0.86
CA VAL A 204 10.39 16.29 -0.93
C VAL A 204 9.71 16.91 -2.14
N VAL A 205 8.91 16.13 -2.85
CA VAL A 205 8.07 16.66 -3.93
C VAL A 205 7.15 17.71 -3.30
N ASP A 206 7.01 18.87 -3.94
CA ASP A 206 6.05 19.90 -3.52
C ASP A 206 4.61 19.46 -3.84
#